data_AF-A0A969WY63-F1
#
_entry.id   AF-A0A969WY63-F1
#
_cell.length_a   1.000
_cell.length_b   1.000
_cell.length_c   1.000
_cell.angle_alpha   90.00
_cell.angle_beta   90.00
_cell.angle_gamma   90.00
#
_symmetry.space_group_name_H-M   'P 1'
#
loop_
_entity.id
_entity.type
_entity.pdbx_description
1 polymer ?
#
loop_
_entity_poly.entity_id
_entity_poly.type
_entity_poly.pdbx_seq_one_letter_code
_entity_poly.pdbx_strand_id
1 'polypeptide(L)'
;MIVNRRYPEKQLYTEMARIIDALRVKGQLSSEEGTCLLDLLDLICAGTSPEFNKTLEEVLEVPGNSDTMEIDEIIKGTLMGTDPKSMDEVAQVVGIITDLHKERNRILRLNDESGG
;
A
#
# COMPACT_ATOMS: atom_id res chain seq x y z
N MET A 1 -7.91 3.70 12.93
CA MET A 1 -7.89 2.24 13.06
C MET A 1 -7.16 1.87 14.35
N ILE A 2 -7.84 1.33 15.37
CA ILE A 2 -7.20 0.97 16.64
C ILE A 2 -6.49 -0.38 16.44
N VAL A 3 -5.18 -0.36 16.20
CA VAL A 3 -4.37 -1.56 16.32
C VAL A 3 -4.34 -1.93 17.80
N ASN A 4 -5.16 -2.92 18.16
CA ASN A 4 -5.26 -3.43 19.52
C ASN A 4 -3.92 -4.09 19.88
N ARG A 5 -3.08 -3.41 20.67
CA ARG A 5 -1.73 -3.84 21.12
C ARG A 5 -1.72 -5.13 21.99
N ARG A 6 -2.78 -5.95 21.94
CA ARG A 6 -2.96 -7.15 22.76
C ARG A 6 -2.42 -8.44 22.13
N TYR A 7 -2.02 -8.41 20.86
CA TYR A 7 -1.51 -9.60 20.16
C TYR A 7 -0.01 -9.47 19.89
N PRO A 8 0.80 -10.53 20.14
CA PRO A 8 2.19 -10.56 19.73
C PRO A 8 2.29 -10.31 18.22
N GLU A 9 3.28 -9.53 17.76
CA GLU A 9 3.47 -9.18 16.34
C GLU A 9 3.43 -10.40 15.40
N LYS A 10 3.99 -11.53 15.84
CA LYS A 10 3.95 -12.81 15.11
C LYS A 10 2.54 -13.36 14.89
N GLN A 11 1.63 -13.14 15.84
CA GLN A 11 0.24 -13.56 15.72
C GLN A 11 -0.50 -12.69 14.71
N LEU A 12 -0.30 -11.36 14.77
CA LEU A 12 -0.87 -10.42 13.79
C LEU A 12 -0.38 -10.72 12.38
N TYR A 13 0.92 -10.96 12.21
CA TYR A 13 1.50 -11.39 10.94
C TYR A 13 0.81 -12.65 10.40
N THR A 14 0.70 -13.70 11.23
CA THR A 14 0.11 -14.98 10.83
C THR A 14 -1.35 -14.83 10.44
N GLU A 15 -2.12 -14.01 11.16
CA GLU A 15 -3.52 -13.74 10.86
C GLU A 15 -3.67 -12.98 9.54
N MET A 16 -2.86 -11.95 9.29
CA MET A 16 -2.88 -11.19 8.04
C MET A 16 -2.46 -12.06 6.84
N ALA A 17 -1.41 -12.86 6.97
CA ALA A 17 -0.97 -13.78 5.92
C ALA A 17 -2.06 -14.81 5.57
N ARG A 18 -2.78 -15.34 6.57
CA ARG A 18 -3.93 -16.25 6.35
C ARG A 18 -5.09 -15.56 5.65
N ILE A 19 -5.37 -14.30 5.97
CA ILE A 19 -6.41 -13.53 5.29
C ILE A 19 -6.05 -13.36 3.81
N ILE A 20 -4.82 -12.96 3.52
CA ILE A 20 -4.33 -12.81 2.13
C ILE A 20 -4.45 -14.14 1.38
N ASP A 21 -4.01 -15.25 1.98
CA ASP A 21 -4.12 -16.57 1.36
C ASP A 21 -5.57 -17.00 1.12
N ALA A 22 -6.47 -16.76 2.09
CA ALA A 22 -7.88 -17.05 1.93
C ALA A 22 -8.52 -16.23 0.79
N LEU A 23 -8.12 -14.97 0.61
CA LEU A 23 -8.57 -14.13 -0.51
C LEU A 23 -8.07 -14.64 -1.86
N ARG A 24 -6.82 -15.14 -1.93
CA ARG A 24 -6.28 -15.80 -3.14
C ARG A 24 -7.05 -17.05 -3.50
N VAL A 25 -7.30 -17.93 -2.52
CA VAL A 25 -8.05 -19.19 -2.73
C VAL A 25 -9.48 -18.92 -3.20
N LYS A 26 -10.10 -17.82 -2.75
CA LYS A 26 -11.43 -17.38 -3.19
C LYS A 26 -11.43 -16.66 -4.55
N GLY A 27 -10.27 -16.45 -5.18
CA GLY A 27 -10.15 -15.71 -6.43
C GLY A 27 -10.44 -14.21 -6.30
N GLN A 28 -10.39 -13.66 -5.08
CA GLN A 28 -10.57 -12.23 -4.82
C GLN A 28 -9.26 -11.45 -4.94
N LEU A 29 -8.13 -12.15 -4.96
CA LEU A 29 -6.82 -11.63 -5.31
C LEU A 29 -6.24 -12.51 -6.39
N SER A 30 -5.58 -11.90 -7.38
CA SER A 30 -4.70 -12.61 -8.28
C SER A 30 -3.52 -13.23 -7.51
N SER A 31 -2.82 -14.19 -8.12
CA SER A 31 -1.63 -14.74 -7.49
C SER A 31 -0.56 -13.69 -7.26
N GLU A 32 -0.43 -12.73 -8.18
CA GLU A 32 0.56 -11.65 -8.12
C GLU A 32 0.21 -10.64 -7.04
N GLU A 33 -1.06 -10.23 -6.95
CA GLU A 33 -1.55 -9.33 -5.90
C GLU A 33 -1.37 -9.96 -4.52
N GLY A 34 -1.67 -11.26 -4.39
CA GLY A 34 -1.48 -12.00 -3.15
C GLY A 34 -0.02 -12.09 -2.73
N THR A 35 0.91 -12.35 -3.66
CA THR A 35 2.35 -12.37 -3.37
C THR A 35 2.85 -10.97 -2.97
N CYS A 36 2.48 -9.94 -3.73
CA CYS A 36 2.84 -8.55 -3.42
C CYS A 36 2.41 -8.15 -2.00
N LEU A 37 1.17 -8.48 -1.60
CA LEU A 37 0.69 -8.18 -0.25
C LEU A 37 1.44 -8.92 0.86
N LEU A 38 1.89 -10.16 0.60
CA LEU A 38 2.73 -10.90 1.55
C LEU A 38 4.12 -10.28 1.66
N ASP A 39 4.74 -9.91 0.55
CA ASP A 39 6.06 -9.29 0.55
C ASP A 39 6.04 -7.90 1.23
N LEU A 40 4.96 -7.13 1.04
CA LEU A 40 4.73 -5.87 1.76
C LEU A 40 4.54 -6.09 3.26
N LEU A 41 3.80 -7.14 3.65
CA LEU A 41 3.61 -7.50 5.05
C LEU A 41 4.94 -7.89 5.71
N ASP A 42 5.79 -8.64 5.01
CA ASP A 42 7.15 -8.97 5.46
C ASP A 42 7.99 -7.71 5.66
N LEU A 43 7.96 -6.78 4.70
CA LEU A 43 8.71 -5.53 4.76
C LEU A 43 8.25 -4.62 5.92
N ILE A 44 6.94 -4.49 6.12
CA ILE A 44 6.37 -3.71 7.23
C ILE A 44 6.76 -4.34 8.57
N CYS A 45 6.62 -5.66 8.71
CA CYS A 45 6.94 -6.38 9.95
C CYS A 45 8.44 -6.43 10.26
N ALA A 46 9.30 -6.40 9.25
CA ALA A 46 10.75 -6.31 9.44
C ALA A 46 11.19 -4.92 9.93
N GLY A 47 10.33 -3.89 9.85
CA GLY A 47 10.65 -2.53 10.27
C GLY A 47 11.77 -1.88 9.45
N THR A 48 12.01 -2.40 8.25
CA THR A 48 13.21 -2.13 7.44
C THR A 48 13.19 -0.77 6.73
N SER A 49 12.04 -0.11 6.60
CA SER A 49 11.96 1.26 6.07
C SER A 49 10.79 2.04 6.68
N PRO A 50 11.06 2.89 7.70
CA PRO A 50 10.07 3.81 8.25
C PRO A 50 9.47 4.76 7.22
N GLU A 51 10.28 5.21 6.26
CA GLU A 51 9.85 6.08 5.16
C GLU A 51 8.83 5.37 4.27
N PHE A 52 9.09 4.12 3.90
CA PHE A 52 8.15 3.32 3.12
C PHE A 52 6.82 3.12 3.83
N ASN A 53 6.87 2.77 5.12
CA ASN A 53 5.66 2.61 5.93
C ASN A 53 4.84 3.91 5.99
N LYS A 54 5.52 5.04 6.19
CA LYS A 54 4.87 6.36 6.19
C LYS A 54 4.22 6.68 4.85
N THR A 55 4.91 6.44 3.73
CA THR A 55 4.36 6.68 2.40
C THR A 55 3.13 5.81 2.13
N LEU A 56 3.14 4.53 2.54
CA LEU A 56 1.97 3.66 2.43
C LEU A 56 0.79 4.17 3.29
N GLU A 57 1.05 4.60 4.52
CA GLU A 57 0.03 5.18 5.39
C GLU A 57 -0.63 6.41 4.75
N GLU A 58 0.17 7.33 4.20
CA GLU A 58 -0.32 8.55 3.54
C GLU A 58 -1.20 8.21 2.32
N VAL A 59 -0.79 7.25 1.48
CA VAL A 59 -1.57 6.81 0.32
C VAL A 59 -2.91 6.20 0.72
N LEU A 60 -2.94 5.43 1.81
CA LEU A 60 -4.13 4.72 2.27
C LEU A 60 -5.08 5.58 3.14
N GLU A 61 -4.64 6.76 3.60
CA GLU A 61 -5.42 7.63 4.48
C GLU A 61 -6.70 8.15 3.80
N VAL A 62 -6.58 8.54 2.53
CA VAL A 62 -7.69 9.11 1.76
C VAL A 62 -8.02 8.16 0.61
N PRO A 63 -9.24 7.59 0.52
CA PRO A 63 -9.62 6.76 -0.62
C PRO A 63 -9.73 7.60 -1.90
N GLY A 64 -9.45 6.97 -3.03
CA GLY A 64 -9.46 7.63 -4.34
C GLY A 64 -10.88 7.84 -4.85
N ASN A 65 -11.02 8.59 -5.93
CA ASN A 65 -12.27 8.70 -6.68
C ASN A 65 -12.04 8.36 -8.16
N SER A 66 -13.07 8.53 -9.00
CA SER A 66 -12.98 8.26 -10.44
C SER A 66 -11.83 9.00 -11.12
N ASP A 67 -11.51 10.20 -10.64
CA ASP A 67 -10.58 11.12 -11.28
C ASP A 67 -9.13 10.81 -10.87
N THR A 68 -8.94 10.02 -9.81
CA THR A 68 -7.62 9.55 -9.36
C THR A 68 -7.35 8.10 -9.70
N MET A 69 -8.29 7.39 -10.33
CA MET A 69 -8.19 5.95 -10.59
C MET A 69 -6.93 5.57 -11.37
N GLU A 70 -6.53 6.37 -12.37
CA GLU A 70 -5.29 6.14 -13.12
C GLU A 70 -4.06 6.20 -12.21
N ILE A 71 -4.00 7.19 -11.31
CA ILE A 71 -2.89 7.33 -10.37
C ILE A 71 -2.87 6.14 -9.40
N ASP A 72 -4.04 5.71 -8.92
CA ASP A 72 -4.16 4.56 -8.03
C ASP A 72 -3.65 3.27 -8.70
N GLU A 73 -3.96 3.06 -9.99
CA GLU A 73 -3.44 1.93 -10.78
C GLU A 73 -1.92 2.02 -11.04
N ILE A 74 -1.37 3.23 -11.26
CA ILE A 74 0.08 3.42 -11.39
C ILE A 74 0.79 3.11 -10.07
N ILE A 75 0.25 3.56 -8.93
CA ILE A 75 0.79 3.24 -7.60
C ILE A 75 0.79 1.72 -7.39
N LYS A 76 -0.33 1.05 -7.70
CA LYS A 76 -0.44 -0.40 -7.62
C LYS A 76 0.59 -1.11 -8.51
N GLY A 77 0.71 -0.71 -9.78
CA GLY A 77 1.68 -1.26 -10.71
C GLY A 77 3.13 -1.06 -10.24
N THR A 78 3.43 0.10 -9.66
CA THR A 78 4.75 0.40 -9.09
C THR A 78 5.07 -0.54 -7.93
N LEU A 79 4.13 -0.73 -7.00
CA LEU A 79 4.29 -1.64 -5.86
C LEU A 79 4.48 -3.09 -6.31
N MET A 80 3.70 -3.56 -7.29
CA MET A 80 3.80 -4.93 -7.81
C MET A 80 5.09 -5.18 -8.60
N GLY A 81 5.68 -4.15 -9.19
CA GLY A 81 6.93 -4.22 -9.95
C GLY A 81 8.20 -4.11 -9.12
N THR A 82 8.08 -3.86 -7.81
CA THR A 82 9.21 -3.63 -6.90
C THR A 82 9.66 -4.92 -6.24
N ASP A 83 10.97 -5.16 -6.12
CA ASP A 83 11.49 -6.17 -5.18
C ASP A 83 11.75 -5.52 -3.81
N PRO A 84 10.93 -5.79 -2.78
CA PRO A 84 11.09 -5.19 -1.46
C PRO A 84 12.37 -5.65 -0.73
N LYS A 85 13.12 -6.62 -1.27
CA LYS A 85 14.42 -7.05 -0.74
C LYS A 85 15.56 -6.11 -1.14
N SER A 86 15.34 -5.21 -2.10
CA SER A 86 16.31 -4.22 -2.57
C SER A 86 16.02 -2.85 -1.98
N MET A 87 16.85 -2.39 -1.03
CA MET A 87 16.64 -1.09 -0.36
C MET A 87 16.74 0.11 -1.31
N ASP A 88 17.56 0.00 -2.36
CA ASP A 88 17.66 1.04 -3.38
C ASP A 88 16.39 1.12 -4.24
N GLU A 89 15.77 -0.02 -4.55
CA GLU A 89 14.48 -0.06 -5.25
C GLU A 89 13.35 0.47 -4.36
N VAL A 90 13.33 0.07 -3.08
CA VAL A 90 12.35 0.60 -2.10
C VAL A 90 12.45 2.12 -2.01
N ALA A 91 13.66 2.69 -1.94
CA ALA A 91 13.84 4.15 -1.89
C ALA A 91 13.33 4.86 -3.16
N GLN A 92 13.58 4.29 -4.34
CA GLN A 92 13.05 4.83 -5.60
C GLN A 92 11.52 4.79 -5.63
N VAL A 93 10.95 3.68 -5.18
CA VAL A 93 9.50 3.45 -5.15
C VAL A 93 8.82 4.39 -4.17
N VAL A 94 9.41 4.64 -3.01
CA VAL A 94 8.96 5.69 -2.09
C VAL A 94 8.88 7.04 -2.78
N GLY A 95 9.92 7.42 -3.54
CA GLY A 95 9.93 8.67 -4.29
C GLY A 95 8.79 8.77 -5.30
N ILE A 96 8.62 7.72 -6.12
CA ILE A 96 7.57 7.66 -7.15
C ILE A 96 6.18 7.75 -6.53
N ILE A 97 5.91 6.92 -5.51
CA ILE A 97 4.60 6.87 -4.85
C ILE A 97 4.30 8.21 -4.15
N THR A 98 5.31 8.83 -3.54
CA THR A 98 5.15 10.13 -2.88
C THR A 98 4.73 11.22 -3.87
N ASP A 99 5.35 11.26 -5.05
CA ASP A 99 5.02 12.26 -6.05
C ASP A 99 3.64 12.03 -6.69
N LEU A 100 3.30 10.75 -6.95
CA LEU A 100 1.96 10.37 -7.39
C LEU A 100 0.89 10.71 -6.33
N HIS A 101 1.17 10.47 -5.06
CA HIS A 101 0.26 10.80 -3.97
C HIS A 101 0.01 12.31 -3.84
N LYS A 102 1.04 13.15 -4.03
CA LYS A 102 0.87 14.62 -4.06
C LYS A 102 -0.05 15.05 -5.20
N GLU A 103 0.15 14.47 -6.39
CA GLU A 103 -0.66 14.82 -7.56
C GLU A 103 -2.11 14.37 -7.39
N ARG A 104 -2.32 13.16 -6.88
CA ARG A 104 -3.63 12.64 -6.49
C ARG A 104 -4.35 13.58 -5.53
N ASN A 105 -3.67 14.01 -4.46
CA ASN A 105 -4.25 14.93 -3.49
C ASN A 105 -4.54 16.33 -4.08
N ARG A 106 -3.74 16.77 -5.06
CA ARG A 106 -4.00 18.02 -5.80
C ARG A 106 -5.33 17.92 -6.58
N ILE A 107 -5.56 16.81 -7.27
CA ILE A 107 -6.80 16.55 -8.02
C ILE A 107 -8.00 16.48 -7.08
N LEU A 108 -7.90 15.74 -5.98
CA LEU A 108 -8.98 15.63 -4.98
C LEU A 108 -9.40 17.00 -4.44
N ARG A 109 -8.43 17.87 -4.11
CA ARG A 109 -8.72 19.23 -3.61
C ARG A 109 -9.38 20.12 -4.65
N LEU A 110 -8.97 20.04 -5.92
CA LEU A 110 -9.59 20.81 -7.00
C LEU A 110 -11.06 20.44 -7.20
N ASN A 111 -11.39 19.15 -7.03
CA ASN A 111 -12.77 18.68 -7.11
C ASN A 111 -13.62 19.15 -5.94
N ASP A 112 -13.06 19.15 -4.72
CA ASP A 112 -13.74 19.67 -3.53
C ASP A 112 -14.04 21.17 -3.65
N GLU A 113 -13.14 21.95 -4.26
CA GLU A 113 -13.33 23.39 -4.50
C GLU A 113 -14.29 23.70 -5.67
N SER A 114 -14.41 22.78 -6.63
CA SER A 114 -15.27 22.95 -7.82
C SER A 114 -16.72 22.50 -7.59
N GLY A 115 -17.00 21.83 -6.47
CA GLY A 115 -18.32 21.30 -6.09
C GLY A 115 -19.07 22.09 -5.02
N GLY A 116 -18.59 23.29 -4.64
CA GLY A 116 -19.16 24.17 -3.61
C GLY A 116 -20.07 25.28 -4.14
#